data_AF-A0A510JBR1-F1
#
_entry.id   AF-A0A510JBR1-F1
#
_cell.length_a   1.000
_cell.length_b   1.000
_cell.length_c   1.000
_cell.angle_alpha   90.00
_cell.angle_beta   90.00
_cell.angle_gamma   90.00
#
_symmetry.space_group_name_H-M   'P 1'
#
loop_
_entity.id
_entity.type
_entity.pdbx_description
1 polymer ?
#
loop_
_entity_poly.entity_id
_entity_poly.type
_entity_poly.pdbx_seq_one_letter_code
_entity_poly.pdbx_strand_id
1 'polypeptide(L)'
;MNKFFSLNDTLYQIVQKYPEALDFLIANGFDQLKNKQMFESMAKNINLNMALKAKKINPELFEEKLVAFLEKDSETDISLEGRKEDSTGDILIEGVLPCPIRIPLLEGIKGWVNKRNDEVDYKIAYELQSANLGLDWVVDKVKTGDPDKVSDILLSAGFELFFDKELMGQYMEKGIFETYLDEMNKDFCNDKIDLRDPKKQYAIMGVVPAVFLINKTVLGDRKPPQTWEDILSEEFEDSVALPMNDLDLFNALIINIYKEHGSEGIQKLARSYKKNLHPAQMVKAKGRSGDAPAVSIIPYFFTQMLMGATDLEAVWPKDGALLSPIFMITKKAKKDKIQPFIDFFMSEEIGTLFSANSKFPSTNPNVDNHLTEDQKFKWIGWDFIHGNDVGGLVRKCEDEFNEAIMKL
;
A
#
# COMPACT_ATOMS: atom_id res chain seq x y z
N MET A 1 -34.32 -13.13 5.29
CA MET A 1 -33.99 -12.37 4.07
C MET A 1 -33.57 -10.99 4.52
N ASN A 2 -32.31 -10.64 4.25
CA ASN A 2 -31.77 -9.32 4.55
C ASN A 2 -32.37 -8.26 3.58
N LYS A 3 -32.21 -6.97 3.89
CA LYS A 3 -32.78 -5.86 3.09
C LYS A 3 -31.97 -5.47 1.85
N PHE A 4 -30.74 -6.00 1.70
CA PHE A 4 -29.77 -5.50 0.73
C PHE A 4 -29.80 -6.27 -0.59
N PHE A 5 -29.67 -7.60 -0.51
CA PHE A 5 -29.52 -8.51 -1.65
C PHE A 5 -30.11 -9.90 -1.35
N SER A 6 -30.30 -10.71 -2.38
CA SER A 6 -30.62 -12.13 -2.30
C SER A 6 -29.41 -12.98 -2.67
N LEU A 7 -29.28 -14.17 -2.06
CA LEU A 7 -28.25 -15.15 -2.47
C LEU A 7 -28.37 -15.58 -3.94
N ASN A 8 -29.54 -15.38 -4.56
CA ASN A 8 -29.78 -15.64 -5.98
C ASN A 8 -29.43 -14.46 -6.88
N ASP A 9 -29.10 -13.28 -6.33
CA ASP A 9 -28.64 -12.15 -7.10
C ASP A 9 -27.25 -12.45 -7.68
N THR A 10 -27.02 -11.98 -8.90
CA THR A 10 -25.72 -12.07 -9.56
C THR A 10 -24.69 -11.22 -8.83
N LEU A 11 -23.43 -11.64 -8.83
CA LEU A 11 -22.35 -10.84 -8.26
C LEU A 11 -22.31 -9.43 -8.88
N TYR A 12 -22.61 -9.33 -10.18
CA TYR A 12 -22.74 -8.06 -10.88
C TYR A 12 -23.88 -7.20 -10.33
N GLN A 13 -25.07 -7.76 -10.09
CA GLN A 13 -26.19 -7.00 -9.53
C GLN A 13 -25.90 -6.49 -8.12
N ILE A 14 -25.24 -7.31 -7.29
CA ILE A 14 -24.85 -6.92 -5.93
C ILE A 14 -23.86 -5.76 -6.00
N VAL A 15 -22.80 -5.87 -6.80
CA VAL A 15 -21.77 -4.82 -6.94
C VAL A 15 -22.31 -3.58 -7.64
N GLN A 16 -23.22 -3.71 -8.61
CA GLN A 16 -23.83 -2.55 -9.26
C GLN A 16 -24.70 -1.76 -8.28
N LYS A 17 -25.36 -2.46 -7.34
CA LYS A 17 -26.20 -1.83 -6.31
C LYS A 17 -25.36 -1.29 -5.15
N TYR A 18 -24.23 -1.93 -4.86
CA TYR A 18 -23.30 -1.61 -3.77
C TYR A 18 -21.85 -1.76 -4.29
N PRO A 19 -21.27 -0.73 -4.94
CA PRO A 19 -19.91 -0.80 -5.50
C PRO A 19 -18.85 -1.25 -4.48
N GLU A 20 -19.00 -0.86 -3.23
CA GLU A 20 -18.19 -1.26 -2.07
C GLU A 20 -18.17 -2.77 -1.84
N ALA A 21 -19.22 -3.50 -2.25
CA ALA A 21 -19.29 -4.95 -2.11
C ALA A 21 -18.20 -5.64 -2.94
N LEU A 22 -17.67 -4.99 -3.99
CA LEU A 22 -16.57 -5.52 -4.77
C LEU A 22 -15.32 -5.72 -3.91
N ASP A 23 -14.96 -4.73 -3.10
CA ASP A 23 -13.82 -4.78 -2.18
C ASP A 23 -14.02 -5.92 -1.16
N PHE A 24 -15.23 -6.04 -0.61
CA PHE A 24 -15.58 -7.10 0.32
C PHE A 24 -15.50 -8.50 -0.34
N LEU A 25 -16.05 -8.65 -1.55
CA LEU A 25 -16.03 -9.91 -2.29
C LEU A 25 -14.57 -10.32 -2.60
N ILE A 26 -13.75 -9.39 -3.08
CA ILE A 26 -12.33 -9.65 -3.35
C ILE A 26 -11.60 -10.06 -2.07
N ALA A 27 -11.75 -9.31 -0.98
CA ALA A 27 -11.12 -9.61 0.31
C ALA A 27 -11.53 -10.99 0.88
N ASN A 28 -12.73 -11.46 0.52
CA ASN A 28 -13.26 -12.76 0.93
C ASN A 28 -13.12 -13.84 -0.15
N GLY A 29 -12.19 -13.68 -1.08
CA GLY A 29 -11.69 -14.75 -1.95
C GLY A 29 -12.27 -14.76 -3.36
N PHE A 30 -12.94 -13.70 -3.81
CA PHE A 30 -13.38 -13.54 -5.21
C PHE A 30 -12.39 -12.70 -6.05
N ASP A 31 -11.09 -13.02 -5.96
CA ASP A 31 -9.99 -12.29 -6.62
C ASP A 31 -10.17 -12.10 -8.13
N GLN A 32 -10.84 -13.05 -8.81
CA GLN A 32 -11.10 -12.96 -10.24
C GLN A 32 -11.95 -11.74 -10.66
N LEU A 33 -12.66 -11.11 -9.70
CA LEU A 33 -13.43 -9.89 -9.95
C LEU A 33 -12.54 -8.64 -10.10
N LYS A 34 -11.24 -8.72 -9.78
CA LYS A 34 -10.27 -7.63 -10.03
C LYS A 34 -10.09 -7.34 -11.52
N ASN A 35 -10.25 -8.36 -12.37
CA ASN A 35 -10.12 -8.19 -13.81
C ASN A 35 -11.44 -7.64 -14.39
N LYS A 36 -11.37 -6.46 -15.02
CA LYS A 36 -12.54 -5.75 -15.56
C LYS A 36 -13.33 -6.57 -16.59
N GLN A 37 -12.67 -7.33 -17.47
CA GLN A 37 -13.34 -8.20 -18.44
C GLN A 37 -14.02 -9.40 -17.76
N MET A 38 -13.38 -10.00 -16.75
CA MET A 38 -13.99 -11.06 -15.94
C MET A 38 -15.18 -10.54 -15.13
N PHE A 39 -15.08 -9.35 -14.54
CA PHE A 39 -16.18 -8.72 -13.84
C PHE A 39 -17.38 -8.47 -14.79
N GLU A 40 -17.14 -7.91 -15.98
CA GLU A 40 -18.20 -7.60 -16.93
C GLU A 40 -18.86 -8.83 -17.59
N SER A 41 -18.19 -9.98 -17.62
CA SER A 41 -18.67 -11.21 -18.27
C SER A 41 -19.11 -12.31 -17.30
N MET A 42 -18.30 -12.62 -16.28
CA MET A 42 -18.54 -13.69 -15.31
C MET A 42 -19.51 -13.25 -14.21
N ALA A 43 -19.37 -12.03 -13.69
CA ALA A 43 -20.18 -11.58 -12.56
C ALA A 43 -21.68 -11.45 -12.93
N LYS A 44 -22.00 -11.28 -14.22
CA LYS A 44 -23.39 -11.24 -14.74
C LYS A 44 -24.06 -12.61 -14.81
N ASN A 45 -23.28 -13.68 -14.86
CA ASN A 45 -23.77 -15.04 -15.10
C ASN A 45 -23.71 -15.94 -13.86
N ILE A 46 -23.08 -15.47 -12.78
CA ILE A 46 -22.89 -16.22 -11.55
C ILE A 46 -23.58 -15.49 -10.39
N ASN A 47 -24.48 -16.20 -9.70
CA ASN A 47 -25.08 -15.70 -8.46
C ASN A 47 -24.23 -16.00 -7.23
N LEU A 48 -24.46 -15.22 -6.18
CA LEU A 48 -23.68 -15.28 -4.95
C LEU A 48 -23.67 -16.71 -4.36
N ASN A 49 -24.81 -17.40 -4.34
CA ASN A 49 -24.91 -18.77 -3.85
C ASN A 49 -24.03 -19.75 -4.65
N MET A 50 -24.06 -19.68 -5.97
CA MET A 50 -23.22 -20.49 -6.85
C MET A 50 -21.73 -20.21 -6.62
N ALA A 51 -21.38 -18.93 -6.48
CA ALA A 51 -20.01 -18.49 -6.24
C ALA A 51 -19.47 -19.00 -4.89
N LEU A 52 -20.29 -18.94 -3.84
CA LEU A 52 -19.95 -19.42 -2.50
C LEU A 52 -19.81 -20.94 -2.45
N LYS A 53 -20.71 -21.67 -3.11
CA LYS A 53 -20.63 -23.14 -3.24
C LYS A 53 -19.36 -23.58 -3.96
N ALA A 54 -19.01 -22.92 -5.07
CA ALA A 54 -17.79 -23.23 -5.81
C ALA A 54 -16.52 -23.09 -4.95
N LYS A 55 -16.51 -22.15 -4.01
CA LYS A 55 -15.40 -21.91 -3.09
C LYS A 55 -15.55 -22.60 -1.72
N LYS A 56 -16.57 -23.44 -1.53
CA LYS A 56 -16.89 -24.14 -0.27
C LYS A 56 -17.03 -23.18 0.92
N ILE A 57 -17.57 -21.98 0.68
CA ILE A 57 -17.83 -20.97 1.71
C ILE A 57 -19.25 -21.17 2.25
N ASN A 58 -19.43 -21.09 3.58
CA ASN A 58 -20.75 -21.18 4.21
C ASN A 58 -21.61 -19.96 3.80
N PRO A 59 -22.75 -20.16 3.10
CA PRO A 59 -23.57 -19.06 2.60
C PRO A 59 -24.18 -18.18 3.69
N GLU A 60 -24.61 -18.76 4.81
CA GLU A 60 -25.27 -18.05 5.90
C GLU A 60 -24.29 -17.10 6.60
N LEU A 61 -23.08 -17.59 6.91
CA LEU A 61 -22.03 -16.80 7.54
C LEU A 61 -21.48 -15.71 6.60
N PHE A 62 -21.44 -15.99 5.29
CA PHE A 62 -21.02 -14.99 4.31
C PHE A 62 -22.05 -13.89 4.14
N GLU A 63 -23.33 -14.26 4.06
CA GLU A 63 -24.46 -13.32 4.00
C GLU A 63 -24.45 -12.41 5.23
N GLU A 64 -24.30 -12.96 6.44
CA GLU A 64 -24.21 -12.18 7.68
C GLU A 64 -23.07 -11.15 7.64
N LYS A 65 -21.88 -11.55 7.18
CA LYS A 65 -20.72 -10.64 7.09
C LYS A 65 -20.89 -9.57 6.02
N LEU A 66 -21.42 -9.92 4.84
CA LEU A 66 -21.66 -8.95 3.78
C LEU A 66 -22.79 -7.99 4.18
N VAL A 67 -23.83 -8.47 4.85
CA VAL A 67 -24.87 -7.61 5.42
C VAL A 67 -24.29 -6.68 6.48
N ALA A 68 -23.49 -7.16 7.43
CA ALA A 68 -22.86 -6.29 8.43
C ALA A 68 -21.93 -5.23 7.80
N PHE A 69 -21.22 -5.60 6.73
CA PHE A 69 -20.42 -4.67 5.94
C PHE A 69 -21.28 -3.60 5.26
N LEU A 70 -22.34 -4.01 4.56
CA LEU A 70 -23.26 -3.11 3.87
C LEU A 70 -24.15 -2.30 4.84
N GLU A 71 -24.43 -2.80 6.04
CA GLU A 71 -25.16 -2.06 7.08
C GLU A 71 -24.33 -0.89 7.59
N LYS A 72 -23.04 -1.14 7.83
CA LYS A 72 -22.07 -0.12 8.22
C LYS A 72 -21.87 0.93 7.12
N ASP A 73 -21.93 0.53 5.86
CA ASP A 73 -21.90 1.48 4.72
C ASP A 73 -23.25 2.16 4.49
N SER A 74 -24.39 1.52 4.80
CA SER A 74 -25.72 2.11 4.58
C SER A 74 -26.12 3.21 5.57
N GLU A 75 -25.50 3.25 6.74
CA GLU A 75 -25.55 4.43 7.64
C GLU A 75 -24.62 5.55 7.16
N THR A 76 -23.69 5.22 6.25
CA THR A 76 -22.65 6.10 5.71
C THR A 76 -22.91 6.32 4.22
N ASP A 77 -24.01 7.01 3.94
CA ASP A 77 -24.53 7.49 2.66
C ASP A 77 -23.59 7.38 1.44
N ILE A 78 -24.14 6.90 0.31
CA ILE A 78 -23.61 6.58 -1.05
C ILE A 78 -23.00 7.82 -1.75
N SER A 79 -22.28 8.62 -0.98
CA SER A 79 -21.61 9.89 -1.25
C SER A 79 -20.09 9.80 -1.06
N LEU A 80 -19.57 8.59 -0.82
CA LEU A 80 -18.18 8.29 -0.46
C LEU A 80 -17.37 7.60 -1.56
N GLU A 81 -17.97 7.27 -2.72
CA GLU A 81 -17.20 7.42 -3.97
C GLU A 81 -16.91 8.92 -4.05
N GLY A 82 -15.63 9.31 -3.90
CA GLY A 82 -15.22 10.70 -3.89
C GLY A 82 -15.96 11.43 -5.01
N ARG A 83 -16.85 12.37 -4.65
CA ARG A 83 -17.52 13.18 -5.66
C ARG A 83 -16.42 13.72 -6.56
N LYS A 84 -16.56 13.53 -7.87
CA LYS A 84 -16.01 14.47 -8.85
C LYS A 84 -16.66 15.83 -8.59
N GLU A 85 -16.34 16.49 -7.50
CA GLU A 85 -16.47 17.93 -7.47
C GLU A 85 -15.47 18.41 -8.51
N ASP A 86 -15.97 19.12 -9.52
CA ASP A 86 -15.22 19.54 -10.70
C ASP A 86 -13.74 19.79 -10.38
N SER A 87 -12.86 19.17 -11.16
CA SER A 87 -11.39 19.23 -11.12
C SER A 87 -10.84 20.63 -11.46
N THR A 88 -11.54 21.65 -10.98
CA THR A 88 -11.39 23.08 -11.23
C THR A 88 -11.27 23.88 -9.92
N GLY A 89 -10.96 23.21 -8.81
CA GLY A 89 -10.62 23.87 -7.55
C GLY A 89 -9.31 24.66 -7.66
N ASP A 90 -9.20 25.78 -6.95
CA ASP A 90 -7.97 26.56 -6.82
C ASP A 90 -6.85 25.77 -6.14
N ILE A 91 -7.22 24.81 -5.27
CA ILE A 91 -6.33 23.82 -4.65
C ILE A 91 -6.88 22.43 -4.92
N LEU A 92 -6.07 21.57 -5.52
CA LEU A 92 -6.44 20.19 -5.84
C LEU A 92 -5.59 19.18 -5.08
N ILE A 93 -6.26 18.31 -4.32
CA ILE A 93 -5.65 17.23 -3.53
C ILE A 93 -5.92 15.90 -4.22
N GLU A 94 -4.88 15.18 -4.64
CA GLU A 94 -5.03 13.92 -5.37
C GLU A 94 -4.21 12.81 -4.75
N GLY A 95 -4.57 11.58 -5.10
CA GLY A 95 -3.73 10.41 -4.87
C GLY A 95 -4.47 9.23 -4.28
N VAL A 96 -3.75 8.39 -3.55
CA VAL A 96 -4.25 7.14 -3.01
C VAL A 96 -4.07 7.05 -1.50
N LEU A 97 -5.03 6.39 -0.85
CA LEU A 97 -5.02 6.16 0.59
C LEU A 97 -4.83 4.67 0.92
N PRO A 98 -4.10 4.34 2.02
CA PRO A 98 -3.92 2.95 2.44
C PRO A 98 -5.25 2.30 2.85
N CYS A 99 -5.57 1.14 2.26
CA CYS A 99 -6.86 0.47 2.45
C CYS A 99 -7.30 0.29 3.92
N PRO A 100 -6.43 -0.09 4.88
CA PRO A 100 -6.83 -0.31 6.28
C PRO A 100 -7.29 0.94 7.05
N ILE A 101 -7.01 2.14 6.53
CA ILE A 101 -7.36 3.43 7.14
C ILE A 101 -8.00 4.40 6.14
N ARG A 102 -8.36 3.93 4.93
CA ARG A 102 -8.91 4.75 3.84
C ARG A 102 -10.15 5.53 4.27
N ILE A 103 -11.13 4.84 4.84
CA ILE A 103 -12.42 5.43 5.25
C ILE A 103 -12.21 6.55 6.27
N PRO A 104 -11.58 6.31 7.44
CA PRO A 104 -11.43 7.36 8.44
C PRO A 104 -10.55 8.53 7.95
N LEU A 105 -9.54 8.28 7.10
CA LEU A 105 -8.78 9.37 6.48
C LEU A 105 -9.63 10.20 5.52
N LEU A 106 -10.41 9.54 4.66
CA LEU A 106 -11.27 10.22 3.70
C LEU A 106 -12.35 11.06 4.40
N GLU A 107 -12.93 10.55 5.48
CA GLU A 107 -13.88 11.29 6.32
C GLU A 107 -13.22 12.51 6.96
N GLY A 108 -12.01 12.35 7.53
CA GLY A 108 -11.24 13.45 8.08
C GLY A 108 -10.94 14.54 7.04
N ILE A 109 -10.45 14.14 5.86
CA ILE A 109 -10.16 15.07 4.76
C ILE A 109 -11.43 15.77 4.28
N LYS A 110 -12.53 15.03 4.06
CA LYS A 110 -13.82 15.59 3.65
C LYS A 110 -14.34 16.62 4.66
N GLY A 111 -14.30 16.27 5.95
CA GLY A 111 -14.71 17.19 7.03
C GLY A 111 -13.87 18.45 7.06
N TRP A 112 -12.55 18.31 6.92
CA TRP A 112 -11.62 19.43 6.87
C TRP A 112 -11.86 20.32 5.63
N VAL A 113 -11.98 19.74 4.43
CA VAL A 113 -12.20 20.47 3.17
C VAL A 113 -13.51 21.25 3.22
N ASN A 114 -14.61 20.62 3.66
CA ASN A 114 -15.91 21.29 3.75
C ASN A 114 -15.85 22.50 4.68
N LYS A 115 -15.30 22.32 5.88
CA LYS A 115 -15.14 23.42 6.84
C LYS A 115 -14.24 24.53 6.27
N ARG A 116 -13.12 24.15 5.64
CA ARG A 116 -12.16 25.12 5.13
C ARG A 116 -12.73 25.94 3.98
N ASN A 117 -13.48 25.32 3.07
CA ASN A 117 -14.14 25.99 1.95
C ASN A 117 -15.17 27.05 2.40
N ASP A 118 -15.76 26.91 3.60
CA ASP A 118 -16.65 27.93 4.18
C ASP A 118 -15.88 29.15 4.76
N GLU A 119 -14.59 28.98 5.06
CA GLU A 119 -13.73 29.98 5.73
C GLU A 119 -12.86 30.78 4.76
N VAL A 120 -12.67 30.31 3.52
CA VAL A 120 -11.74 30.91 2.54
C VAL A 120 -12.46 31.36 1.27
N ASP A 121 -11.81 32.21 0.49
CA ASP A 121 -12.30 32.76 -0.77
C ASP A 121 -11.88 31.94 -2.01
N TYR A 122 -11.30 30.75 -1.81
CA TYR A 122 -10.83 29.85 -2.86
C TYR A 122 -11.39 28.44 -2.65
N LYS A 123 -11.54 27.68 -3.74
CA LYS A 123 -12.10 26.32 -3.69
C LYS A 123 -11.01 25.28 -3.51
N ILE A 124 -11.14 24.43 -2.49
CA ILE A 124 -10.35 23.21 -2.30
C ILE A 124 -11.17 22.03 -2.80
N ALA A 125 -10.61 21.24 -3.70
CA ALA A 125 -11.18 20.00 -4.23
C ALA A 125 -10.25 18.81 -3.94
N TYR A 126 -10.81 17.60 -3.89
CA TYR A 126 -10.03 16.39 -3.71
C TYR A 126 -10.52 15.23 -4.58
N GLU A 127 -9.59 14.40 -5.07
CA GLU A 127 -9.84 13.13 -5.73
C GLU A 127 -8.91 12.06 -5.12
N LEU A 128 -9.45 11.30 -4.17
CA LEU A 128 -8.68 10.31 -3.41
C LEU A 128 -9.25 8.92 -3.65
N GLN A 129 -8.39 8.02 -4.12
CA GLN A 129 -8.75 6.65 -4.46
C GLN A 129 -8.08 5.65 -3.52
N SER A 130 -8.45 4.38 -3.68
CA SER A 130 -7.85 3.28 -2.94
C SER A 130 -6.52 2.88 -3.59
N ALA A 131 -5.48 2.61 -2.78
CA ALA A 131 -4.15 2.25 -3.31
C ALA A 131 -4.17 1.01 -4.23
N ASN A 132 -5.11 0.08 -4.05
CA ASN A 132 -5.27 -1.09 -4.92
C ASN A 132 -5.75 -0.77 -6.35
N LEU A 133 -6.30 0.43 -6.59
CA LEU A 133 -6.72 0.87 -7.93
C LEU A 133 -5.56 1.48 -8.73
N GLY A 134 -4.40 1.68 -8.10
CA GLY A 134 -3.24 2.28 -8.73
C GLY A 134 -3.37 3.78 -8.96
N LEU A 135 -2.43 4.32 -9.76
CA LEU A 135 -2.25 5.76 -9.98
C LEU A 135 -2.22 6.16 -11.45
N ASP A 136 -2.69 5.29 -12.36
CA ASP A 136 -2.64 5.53 -13.81
C ASP A 136 -3.21 6.90 -14.21
N TRP A 137 -4.32 7.30 -13.58
CA TRP A 137 -4.97 8.58 -13.82
C TRP A 137 -4.14 9.80 -13.38
N VAL A 138 -3.29 9.66 -12.35
CA VAL A 138 -2.31 10.67 -11.94
C VAL A 138 -1.11 10.63 -12.88
N VAL A 139 -0.60 9.44 -13.18
CA VAL A 139 0.54 9.20 -14.07
C VAL A 139 0.29 9.83 -15.44
N ASP A 140 -0.92 9.70 -15.99
CA ASP A 140 -1.30 10.30 -17.27
C ASP A 140 -1.21 11.83 -17.26
N LYS A 141 -1.58 12.48 -16.15
CA LYS A 141 -1.41 13.94 -15.98
C LYS A 141 0.06 14.32 -15.87
N VAL A 142 0.82 13.57 -15.07
CA VAL A 142 2.27 13.79 -14.85
C VAL A 142 3.06 13.66 -16.15
N LYS A 143 2.76 12.66 -16.98
CA LYS A 143 3.42 12.42 -18.28
C LYS A 143 3.22 13.54 -19.31
N THR A 144 2.26 14.44 -19.10
CA THR A 144 2.07 15.59 -20.01
C THR A 144 3.22 16.59 -19.97
N GLY A 145 4.04 16.58 -18.91
CA GLY A 145 5.11 17.57 -18.70
C GLY A 145 4.61 18.96 -18.28
N ASP A 146 3.30 19.13 -18.09
CA ASP A 146 2.63 20.38 -17.76
C ASP A 146 2.36 20.47 -16.24
N PRO A 147 3.08 21.34 -15.50
CA PRO A 147 2.91 21.48 -14.05
C PRO A 147 1.50 21.87 -13.62
N ASP A 148 0.73 22.52 -14.48
CA ASP A 148 -0.63 22.99 -14.15
C ASP A 148 -1.65 21.84 -14.17
N LYS A 149 -1.33 20.72 -14.83
CA LYS A 149 -2.16 19.51 -14.83
C LYS A 149 -1.91 18.59 -13.64
N VAL A 150 -0.76 18.73 -12.98
CA VAL A 150 -0.44 17.97 -11.77
C VAL A 150 -1.14 18.62 -10.58
N SER A 151 -1.64 17.82 -9.63
CA SER A 151 -2.31 18.31 -8.43
C SER A 151 -1.39 19.20 -7.57
N ASP A 152 -2.02 20.03 -6.72
CA ASP A 152 -1.29 20.90 -5.81
C ASP A 152 -0.76 20.15 -4.58
N ILE A 153 -1.48 19.09 -4.19
CA ILE A 153 -1.09 18.14 -3.14
C ILE A 153 -1.26 16.74 -3.74
N LEU A 154 -0.22 15.91 -3.62
CA LEU A 154 -0.26 14.52 -4.06
C LEU A 154 0.13 13.59 -2.92
N LEU A 155 -0.75 12.62 -2.64
CA LEU A 155 -0.60 11.61 -1.60
C LEU A 155 -0.42 10.23 -2.23
N SER A 156 0.69 9.55 -1.99
CA SER A 156 0.89 8.20 -2.51
C SER A 156 1.93 7.44 -1.71
N ALA A 157 1.88 6.12 -1.79
CA ALA A 157 2.97 5.26 -1.36
C ALA A 157 3.90 4.91 -2.54
N GLY A 158 5.04 4.29 -2.21
CA GLY A 158 5.91 3.67 -3.21
C GLY A 158 6.93 4.59 -3.89
N PHE A 159 7.79 3.97 -4.68
CA PHE A 159 8.96 4.62 -5.29
C PHE A 159 8.74 5.06 -6.75
N GLU A 160 7.92 4.33 -7.52
CA GLU A 160 7.81 4.50 -8.97
C GLU A 160 7.34 5.88 -9.40
N LEU A 161 6.25 6.39 -8.82
CA LEU A 161 5.72 7.68 -9.24
C LEU A 161 6.69 8.82 -8.89
N PHE A 162 7.27 8.76 -7.69
CA PHE A 162 7.98 9.88 -7.08
C PHE A 162 9.45 9.99 -7.46
N PHE A 163 10.13 8.87 -7.68
CA PHE A 163 11.58 8.84 -7.93
C PHE A 163 11.95 8.39 -9.34
N ASP A 164 10.97 8.40 -10.24
CA ASP A 164 11.18 8.30 -11.66
C ASP A 164 11.41 9.68 -12.28
N LYS A 165 12.49 9.81 -13.06
CA LYS A 165 12.88 11.08 -13.70
C LYS A 165 11.91 11.55 -14.77
N GLU A 166 11.24 10.64 -15.48
CA GLU A 166 10.25 10.94 -16.52
C GLU A 166 8.84 11.18 -15.95
N LEU A 167 8.59 10.79 -14.70
CA LEU A 167 7.35 11.07 -13.97
C LEU A 167 7.51 12.29 -13.07
N MET A 168 7.43 12.14 -11.73
CA MET A 168 7.50 13.29 -10.83
C MET A 168 8.88 13.93 -10.75
N GLY A 169 9.95 13.16 -11.01
CA GLY A 169 11.32 13.65 -10.93
C GLY A 169 11.58 14.90 -11.79
N GLN A 170 10.98 14.96 -12.99
CA GLN A 170 11.10 16.14 -13.86
C GLN A 170 10.56 17.45 -13.23
N TYR A 171 9.58 17.35 -12.33
CA TYR A 171 9.00 18.51 -11.64
C TYR A 171 9.77 18.84 -10.36
N MET A 172 10.28 17.80 -9.69
CA MET A 172 11.13 17.92 -8.51
C MET A 172 12.44 18.65 -8.84
N GLU A 173 13.12 18.26 -9.93
CA GLU A 173 14.35 18.90 -10.40
C GLU A 173 14.15 20.38 -10.79
N LYS A 174 12.94 20.73 -11.25
CA LYS A 174 12.55 22.12 -11.56
C LYS A 174 12.17 22.94 -10.33
N GLY A 175 12.15 22.34 -9.14
CA GLY A 175 11.79 23.03 -7.88
C GLY A 175 10.32 23.43 -7.78
N ILE A 176 9.43 22.72 -8.49
CA ILE A 176 7.98 22.99 -8.50
C ILE A 176 7.33 22.59 -7.17
N PHE A 177 7.86 21.53 -6.55
CA PHE A 177 7.40 20.99 -5.28
C PHE A 177 8.38 21.31 -4.16
N GLU A 178 7.85 21.62 -2.98
CA GLU A 178 8.61 21.83 -1.74
C GLU A 178 7.73 21.45 -0.55
N THR A 179 8.10 20.41 0.17
CA THR A 179 7.39 19.91 1.36
C THR A 179 8.40 19.32 2.32
N TYR A 180 8.34 19.74 3.59
CA TYR A 180 9.22 19.24 4.63
C TYR A 180 8.55 19.32 6.00
N LEU A 181 9.06 18.50 6.92
CA LEU A 181 8.67 18.46 8.31
C LEU A 181 9.93 18.76 9.14
N ASP A 182 9.87 19.78 10.00
CA ASP A 182 11.03 20.15 10.82
C ASP A 182 11.26 19.14 11.95
N GLU A 183 10.17 18.65 12.53
CA GLU A 183 10.14 17.64 13.57
C GLU A 183 9.62 16.30 13.02
N MET A 184 10.14 15.21 13.56
CA MET A 184 9.79 13.86 13.17
C MET A 184 9.91 12.92 14.37
N ASN A 185 9.10 11.87 14.37
CA ASN A 185 9.16 10.80 15.36
C ASN A 185 10.56 10.25 15.54
N LYS A 186 10.96 9.99 16.79
CA LYS A 186 12.26 9.44 17.17
C LYS A 186 12.58 8.08 16.53
N ASP A 187 11.57 7.30 16.17
CA ASP A 187 11.75 6.02 15.48
C ASP A 187 12.31 6.20 14.06
N PHE A 188 12.07 7.37 13.47
CA PHE A 188 12.41 7.72 12.08
C PHE A 188 13.41 8.88 11.95
N CYS A 189 13.85 9.44 13.08
CA CYS A 189 14.87 10.48 13.16
C CYS A 189 15.82 10.17 14.33
N ASN A 190 16.84 9.35 14.05
CA ASN A 190 17.87 8.90 14.98
C ASN A 190 19.19 8.58 14.26
N ASP A 191 20.21 8.13 15.01
CA ASP A 191 21.55 7.87 14.47
C ASP A 191 21.62 6.81 13.34
N LYS A 192 20.58 5.99 13.18
CA LYS A 192 20.53 4.90 12.18
C LYS A 192 19.66 5.24 10.98
N ILE A 193 18.65 6.10 11.15
CA ILE A 193 17.68 6.43 10.12
C ILE A 193 17.20 7.88 10.30
N ASP A 194 17.19 8.63 9.21
CA ASP A 194 16.55 9.93 9.12
C ASP A 194 15.69 9.97 7.85
N LEU A 195 14.37 10.00 8.03
CA LEU A 195 13.41 10.07 6.93
C LEU A 195 13.12 11.49 6.47
N ARG A 196 13.71 12.52 7.08
CA ARG A 196 13.55 13.90 6.59
C ARG A 196 14.35 14.09 5.31
N ASP A 197 13.68 14.53 4.25
CA ASP A 197 14.35 14.80 2.98
C ASP A 197 15.25 16.04 3.09
N PRO A 198 16.59 15.90 2.92
CA PRO A 198 17.50 17.04 2.98
C PRO A 198 17.24 18.09 1.88
N LYS A 199 16.58 17.71 0.78
CA LYS A 199 16.19 18.64 -0.29
C LYS A 199 14.80 19.25 -0.10
N LYS A 200 14.05 18.85 0.93
CA LYS A 200 12.72 19.40 1.25
C LYS A 200 11.70 19.27 0.12
N GLN A 201 11.77 18.17 -0.64
CA GLN A 201 10.87 17.87 -1.77
C GLN A 201 9.76 16.90 -1.37
N TYR A 202 10.03 16.01 -0.41
CA TYR A 202 9.12 14.96 0.03
C TYR A 202 8.91 14.99 1.55
N ALA A 203 7.65 14.92 1.98
CA ALA A 203 7.31 14.57 3.35
C ALA A 203 6.87 13.11 3.43
N ILE A 204 7.38 12.36 4.41
CA ILE A 204 6.92 11.00 4.73
C ILE A 204 6.02 11.09 5.95
N MET A 205 4.80 10.58 5.86
CA MET A 205 3.76 10.70 6.88
C MET A 205 3.64 9.46 7.76
N GLY A 206 3.98 8.32 7.18
CA GLY A 206 3.95 7.03 7.82
C GLY A 206 4.58 6.01 6.90
N VAL A 207 4.75 4.81 7.42
CA VAL A 207 5.50 3.77 6.73
C VAL A 207 4.78 2.43 6.78
N VAL A 208 5.03 1.61 5.77
CA VAL A 208 4.56 0.24 5.66
C VAL A 208 5.78 -0.68 5.83
N PRO A 209 5.98 -1.31 7.01
CA PRO A 209 7.10 -2.21 7.23
C PRO A 209 6.85 -3.56 6.56
N ALA A 210 7.85 -4.09 5.86
CA ALA A 210 7.89 -5.47 5.36
C ALA A 210 8.61 -6.38 6.35
N VAL A 211 8.03 -7.55 6.61
CA VAL A 211 8.62 -8.56 7.49
C VAL A 211 8.53 -9.94 6.85
N PHE A 212 9.19 -10.92 7.46
CA PHE A 212 9.05 -12.32 7.08
C PHE A 212 7.86 -12.95 7.81
N LEU A 213 7.04 -13.69 7.06
CA LEU A 213 6.08 -14.64 7.60
C LEU A 213 6.59 -16.05 7.32
N ILE A 214 6.93 -16.75 8.40
CA ILE A 214 7.53 -18.07 8.38
C ILE A 214 6.44 -19.13 8.51
N ASN A 215 6.33 -20.02 7.54
CA ASN A 215 5.55 -21.25 7.68
C ASN A 215 6.45 -22.34 8.28
N LYS A 216 6.40 -22.49 9.60
CA LYS A 216 7.23 -23.45 10.36
C LYS A 216 7.05 -24.89 9.88
N THR A 217 5.87 -25.22 9.38
CA THR A 217 5.55 -26.57 8.90
C THR A 217 6.26 -26.91 7.60
N VAL A 218 6.46 -25.93 6.72
CA VAL A 218 7.18 -26.05 5.44
C VAL A 218 8.67 -25.77 5.62
N LEU A 219 9.03 -24.87 6.53
CA LEU A 219 10.41 -24.58 6.88
C LEU A 219 11.12 -25.85 7.38
N GLY A 220 10.45 -26.64 8.23
CA GLY A 220 11.00 -27.88 8.80
C GLY A 220 12.14 -27.58 9.76
N ASP A 221 13.28 -28.26 9.58
CA ASP A 221 14.46 -28.10 10.43
C ASP A 221 15.39 -26.95 9.99
N ARG A 222 15.06 -26.26 8.89
CA ARG A 222 15.79 -25.08 8.42
C ARG A 222 15.67 -23.95 9.44
N LYS A 223 16.69 -23.10 9.51
CA LYS A 223 16.64 -21.93 10.40
C LYS A 223 15.75 -20.85 9.77
N PRO A 224 14.87 -20.17 10.52
CA PRO A 224 14.15 -19.02 9.99
C PRO A 224 15.13 -17.93 9.55
N PRO A 225 14.93 -17.28 8.39
CA PRO A 225 15.74 -16.15 7.99
C PRO A 225 15.62 -15.03 9.02
N GLN A 226 16.73 -14.36 9.30
CA GLN A 226 16.82 -13.26 10.25
C GLN A 226 17.23 -11.95 9.58
N THR A 227 17.69 -11.99 8.34
CA THR A 227 18.10 -10.85 7.53
C THR A 227 17.62 -10.99 6.10
N TRP A 228 17.63 -9.91 5.33
CA TRP A 228 17.31 -9.96 3.88
C TRP A 228 18.36 -10.72 3.07
N GLU A 229 19.60 -10.82 3.54
CA GLU A 229 20.63 -11.64 2.89
C GLU A 229 20.35 -13.15 3.06
N ASP A 230 19.78 -13.57 4.20
CA ASP A 230 19.50 -14.99 4.47
C ASP A 230 18.57 -15.59 3.40
N ILE A 231 17.55 -14.83 2.96
CA ILE A 231 16.62 -15.29 1.93
C ILE A 231 17.27 -15.41 0.54
N LEU A 232 18.46 -14.84 0.32
CA LEU A 232 19.22 -14.93 -0.93
C LEU A 232 20.16 -16.14 -0.97
N SER A 233 20.19 -16.96 0.07
CA SER A 233 21.03 -18.16 0.14
C SER A 233 20.45 -19.32 -0.69
N GLU A 234 21.25 -20.37 -0.90
CA GLU A 234 20.79 -21.60 -1.58
C GLU A 234 19.75 -22.37 -0.73
N GLU A 235 19.77 -22.22 0.60
CA GLU A 235 18.82 -22.88 1.52
C GLU A 235 17.35 -22.46 1.29
N PHE A 236 17.14 -21.29 0.68
CA PHE A 236 15.82 -20.73 0.38
C PHE A 236 15.48 -20.69 -1.12
N GLU A 237 16.22 -21.43 -1.95
CA GLU A 237 15.83 -21.67 -3.34
C GLU A 237 14.39 -22.21 -3.42
N ASP A 238 13.60 -21.70 -4.37
CA ASP A 238 12.20 -22.06 -4.61
C ASP A 238 11.35 -22.16 -3.31
N SER A 239 11.58 -21.24 -2.36
CA SER A 239 10.98 -21.30 -1.02
C SER A 239 10.27 -20.01 -0.59
N VAL A 240 10.44 -18.90 -1.30
CA VAL A 240 9.98 -17.57 -0.89
C VAL A 240 8.81 -17.09 -1.74
N ALA A 241 7.72 -16.66 -1.11
CA ALA A 241 6.64 -15.96 -1.80
C ALA A 241 6.83 -14.45 -1.73
N LEU A 242 6.70 -13.80 -2.89
CA LEU A 242 6.83 -12.36 -3.07
C LEU A 242 5.49 -11.74 -3.44
N PRO A 243 5.14 -10.54 -2.95
CA PRO A 243 3.92 -9.85 -3.33
C PRO A 243 4.15 -8.98 -4.56
N MET A 244 4.42 -9.58 -5.73
CA MET A 244 4.83 -8.85 -6.95
C MET A 244 3.75 -7.89 -7.48
N ASN A 245 2.48 -8.09 -7.09
CA ASN A 245 1.39 -7.19 -7.47
C ASN A 245 1.17 -6.06 -6.46
N ASP A 246 1.89 -6.07 -5.33
CA ASP A 246 1.97 -4.96 -4.38
C ASP A 246 3.23 -4.17 -4.75
N LEU A 247 3.10 -3.33 -5.78
CA LEU A 247 4.24 -2.65 -6.41
C LEU A 247 5.05 -1.85 -5.40
N ASP A 248 4.40 -1.19 -4.43
CA ASP A 248 5.09 -0.41 -3.42
C ASP A 248 6.07 -1.26 -2.59
N LEU A 249 5.63 -2.46 -2.20
CA LEU A 249 6.42 -3.38 -1.40
C LEU A 249 7.47 -4.12 -2.22
N PHE A 250 7.10 -4.57 -3.41
CA PHE A 250 8.01 -5.27 -4.31
C PHE A 250 9.15 -4.36 -4.77
N ASN A 251 8.84 -3.11 -5.10
CA ASN A 251 9.82 -2.10 -5.46
C ASN A 251 10.78 -1.82 -4.31
N ALA A 252 10.26 -1.66 -3.08
CA ALA A 252 11.08 -1.49 -1.88
C ALA A 252 12.06 -2.65 -1.69
N LEU A 253 11.62 -3.89 -1.89
CA LEU A 253 12.46 -5.09 -1.81
C LEU A 253 13.54 -5.09 -2.87
N ILE A 254 13.16 -5.00 -4.14
CA ILE A 254 14.09 -5.09 -5.26
C ILE A 254 15.19 -4.03 -5.16
N ILE A 255 14.82 -2.78 -4.88
CA ILE A 255 15.79 -1.69 -4.86
C ILE A 255 16.77 -1.80 -3.67
N ASN A 256 16.31 -2.28 -2.51
CA ASN A 256 17.19 -2.50 -1.36
C ASN A 256 18.17 -3.66 -1.62
N ILE A 257 17.69 -4.76 -2.20
CA ILE A 257 18.55 -5.88 -2.59
C ILE A 257 19.57 -5.43 -3.64
N TYR A 258 19.15 -4.66 -4.64
CA TYR A 258 20.06 -4.11 -5.65
C TYR A 258 21.10 -3.16 -5.04
N LYS A 259 20.71 -2.28 -4.13
CA LYS A 259 21.63 -1.35 -3.46
C LYS A 259 22.75 -2.09 -2.73
N GLU A 260 22.45 -3.23 -2.09
CA GLU A 260 23.41 -3.96 -1.25
C GLU A 260 24.21 -5.01 -2.03
N HIS A 261 23.58 -5.66 -3.01
CA HIS A 261 24.13 -6.84 -3.67
C HIS A 261 24.18 -6.73 -5.20
N GLY A 262 23.74 -5.60 -5.76
CA GLY A 262 23.70 -5.36 -7.20
C GLY A 262 22.81 -6.36 -7.95
N SER A 263 23.09 -6.49 -9.24
CA SER A 263 22.42 -7.46 -10.14
C SER A 263 22.53 -8.91 -9.66
N GLU A 264 23.66 -9.29 -9.03
CA GLU A 264 23.81 -10.63 -8.44
C GLU A 264 22.77 -10.89 -7.34
N GLY A 265 22.45 -9.88 -6.53
CA GLY A 265 21.38 -9.95 -5.54
C GLY A 265 20.01 -10.22 -6.17
N ILE A 266 19.70 -9.57 -7.29
CA ILE A 266 18.44 -9.77 -8.02
C ILE A 266 18.33 -11.19 -8.56
N GLN A 267 19.43 -11.74 -9.10
CA GLN A 267 19.47 -13.13 -9.56
C GLN A 267 19.29 -14.13 -8.41
N LYS A 268 19.90 -13.88 -7.25
CA LYS A 268 19.69 -14.69 -6.04
C LYS A 268 18.24 -14.60 -5.54
N LEU A 269 17.64 -13.42 -5.58
CA LEU A 269 16.24 -13.22 -5.21
C LEU A 269 15.31 -14.01 -6.15
N ALA A 270 15.60 -13.99 -7.46
CA ALA A 270 14.86 -14.77 -8.46
C ALA A 270 14.98 -16.29 -8.20
N ARG A 271 16.15 -16.79 -7.79
CA ARG A 271 16.32 -18.20 -7.39
C ARG A 271 15.48 -18.55 -6.17
N SER A 272 15.37 -17.65 -5.20
CA SER A 272 14.58 -17.88 -3.98
C SER A 272 13.08 -17.81 -4.22
N TYR A 273 12.65 -17.14 -5.28
CA TYR A 273 11.24 -16.96 -5.64
C TYR A 273 10.58 -18.31 -5.97
N LYS A 274 9.52 -18.60 -5.23
CA LYS A 274 8.62 -19.74 -5.48
C LYS A 274 7.38 -19.31 -6.26
N LYS A 275 6.71 -18.25 -5.79
CA LYS A 275 5.47 -17.77 -6.38
C LYS A 275 5.05 -16.38 -5.90
N ASN A 276 4.24 -15.74 -6.71
CA ASN A 276 3.54 -14.51 -6.39
C ASN A 276 2.30 -14.83 -5.54
N LEU A 277 2.15 -14.15 -4.39
CA LEU A 277 0.94 -14.21 -3.57
C LEU A 277 0.56 -12.82 -3.09
N HIS A 278 -0.75 -12.57 -2.97
CA HIS A 278 -1.20 -11.38 -2.25
C HIS A 278 -0.98 -11.59 -0.73
N PRO A 279 -0.59 -10.56 0.04
CA PRO A 279 -0.36 -10.71 1.48
C PRO A 279 -1.54 -11.32 2.27
N ALA A 280 -2.77 -10.96 1.91
CA ALA A 280 -3.99 -11.55 2.49
C ALA A 280 -4.15 -13.07 2.23
N GLN A 281 -3.53 -13.60 1.18
CA GLN A 281 -3.47 -15.04 0.90
C GLN A 281 -2.35 -15.71 1.71
N MET A 282 -1.21 -15.04 1.85
CA MET A 282 -0.05 -15.55 2.60
C MET A 282 -0.39 -15.85 4.07
N VAL A 283 -1.16 -14.97 4.74
CA VAL A 283 -1.61 -15.19 6.13
C VAL A 283 -2.69 -16.27 6.30
N LYS A 284 -3.29 -16.72 5.19
CA LYS A 284 -4.29 -17.81 5.18
C LYS A 284 -3.68 -19.16 4.76
N ALA A 285 -2.44 -19.16 4.25
CA ALA A 285 -1.74 -20.35 3.79
C ALA A 285 -1.26 -21.20 4.99
N LYS A 286 -2.20 -21.91 5.63
CA LYS A 286 -1.92 -22.82 6.76
C LYS A 286 -1.51 -24.21 6.25
N GLY A 287 -0.56 -24.84 6.94
CA GLY A 287 -0.19 -26.26 6.73
C GLY A 287 0.74 -26.59 5.55
N ARG A 288 0.87 -27.90 5.25
CA ARG A 288 1.78 -28.52 4.25
C ARG A 288 1.11 -28.76 2.89
N SER A 289 0.46 -27.77 2.28
CA SER A 289 0.19 -27.93 0.84
C SER A 289 1.53 -28.04 0.13
N GLY A 290 1.73 -29.00 -0.78
CA GLY A 290 3.05 -29.24 -1.40
C GLY A 290 3.67 -28.03 -2.13
N ASP A 291 2.85 -27.02 -2.42
CA ASP A 291 3.25 -25.76 -3.06
C ASP A 291 3.32 -24.55 -2.09
N ALA A 292 3.16 -24.75 -0.78
CA ALA A 292 3.25 -23.63 0.17
C ALA A 292 4.70 -23.10 0.26
N PRO A 293 4.92 -21.78 0.30
CA PRO A 293 6.23 -21.20 0.54
C PRO A 293 6.64 -21.40 2.01
N ALA A 294 7.94 -21.50 2.26
CA ALA A 294 8.49 -21.53 3.62
C ALA A 294 8.53 -20.14 4.25
N VAL A 295 8.77 -19.13 3.41
CA VAL A 295 8.88 -17.72 3.80
C VAL A 295 7.98 -16.91 2.88
N SER A 296 7.20 -15.99 3.44
CA SER A 296 6.46 -14.99 2.66
C SER A 296 6.87 -13.59 3.12
N ILE A 297 7.08 -12.68 2.18
CA ILE A 297 7.34 -11.27 2.51
C ILE A 297 6.00 -10.55 2.54
N ILE A 298 5.66 -9.96 3.69
CA ILE A 298 4.36 -9.31 3.91
C ILE A 298 4.51 -7.95 4.58
N PRO A 299 3.58 -7.01 4.38
CA PRO A 299 3.41 -5.89 5.28
C PRO A 299 3.11 -6.37 6.71
N TYR A 300 3.73 -5.75 7.71
CA TYR A 300 3.63 -6.13 9.11
C TYR A 300 2.19 -6.15 9.64
N PHE A 301 1.33 -5.24 9.18
CA PHE A 301 -0.06 -5.18 9.66
C PHE A 301 -0.85 -6.46 9.34
N PHE A 302 -0.48 -7.23 8.31
CA PHE A 302 -1.14 -8.52 8.01
C PHE A 302 -0.88 -9.57 9.10
N THR A 303 0.17 -9.42 9.91
CA THR A 303 0.47 -10.35 11.02
C THR A 303 -0.63 -10.37 12.09
N GLN A 304 -1.43 -9.30 12.18
CA GLN A 304 -2.59 -9.25 13.09
C GLN A 304 -3.69 -10.25 12.70
N MET A 305 -3.71 -10.69 11.44
CA MET A 305 -4.65 -11.69 10.94
C MET A 305 -4.25 -13.12 11.30
N LEU A 306 -3.12 -13.34 11.97
CA LEU A 306 -2.65 -14.70 12.28
C LEU A 306 -3.54 -15.42 13.30
N MET A 307 -4.38 -14.72 14.08
CA MET A 307 -5.47 -15.27 14.92
C MET A 307 -5.24 -16.70 15.46
N GLY A 308 -4.19 -16.90 16.28
CA GLY A 308 -3.90 -18.19 16.92
C GLY A 308 -3.29 -19.26 16.00
N ALA A 309 -2.83 -18.90 14.80
CA ALA A 309 -2.02 -19.77 13.96
C ALA A 309 -0.72 -20.13 14.70
N THR A 310 -0.51 -21.42 14.94
CA THR A 310 0.67 -21.94 15.63
C THR A 310 1.77 -22.33 14.65
N ASP A 311 1.43 -22.52 13.37
CA ASP A 311 2.30 -22.90 12.27
C ASP A 311 2.93 -21.72 11.53
N LEU A 312 2.42 -20.50 11.78
CA LEU A 312 2.92 -19.27 11.20
C LEU A 312 3.61 -18.41 12.27
N GLU A 313 4.73 -17.78 11.90
CA GLU A 313 5.48 -16.89 12.79
C GLU A 313 5.93 -15.64 12.02
N ALA A 314 5.67 -14.46 12.57
CA ALA A 314 6.18 -13.22 12.02
C ALA A 314 7.57 -12.94 12.58
N VAL A 315 8.55 -12.72 11.70
CA VAL A 315 9.93 -12.39 12.07
C VAL A 315 10.25 -11.01 11.55
N TRP A 316 10.56 -10.10 12.47
CA TRP A 316 11.11 -8.79 12.15
C TRP A 316 12.61 -8.95 11.82
N PRO A 317 13.08 -8.57 10.63
CA PRO A 317 14.49 -8.76 10.25
C PRO A 317 15.44 -7.97 11.16
N LYS A 318 16.55 -8.57 11.55
CA LYS A 318 17.57 -7.97 12.45
C LYS A 318 18.31 -6.80 11.80
N ASP A 319 18.45 -6.83 10.49
CA ASP A 319 18.97 -5.73 9.66
C ASP A 319 17.88 -4.72 9.26
N GLY A 320 16.66 -4.90 9.78
CA GLY A 320 15.55 -3.97 9.71
C GLY A 320 14.43 -4.42 8.76
N ALA A 321 13.18 -4.15 9.12
CA ALA A 321 12.04 -4.31 8.23
C ALA A 321 12.17 -3.34 7.05
N LEU A 322 11.97 -3.82 5.81
CA LEU A 322 11.99 -2.92 4.65
C LEU A 322 10.87 -1.90 4.78
N LEU A 323 11.22 -0.65 4.54
CA LEU A 323 10.33 0.45 4.73
C LEU A 323 9.80 0.92 3.37
N SER A 324 8.49 0.76 3.15
CA SER A 324 7.78 1.44 2.06
C SER A 324 7.11 2.71 2.60
N PRO A 325 7.56 3.90 2.18
CA PRO A 325 7.08 5.18 2.70
C PRO A 325 5.74 5.59 2.09
N ILE A 326 4.94 6.32 2.87
CA ILE A 326 3.72 7.00 2.42
C ILE A 326 4.03 8.49 2.34
N PHE A 327 4.12 9.01 1.12
CA PHE A 327 4.55 10.37 0.81
C PHE A 327 3.39 11.35 0.69
N MET A 328 3.71 12.59 1.01
CA MET A 328 3.01 13.79 0.60
C MET A 328 3.99 14.74 -0.06
N ILE A 329 3.59 15.28 -1.22
CA ILE A 329 4.30 16.35 -1.90
C ILE A 329 3.32 17.50 -2.20
N THR A 330 3.82 18.73 -2.18
CA THR A 330 3.00 19.94 -2.34
C THR A 330 3.67 20.96 -3.24
N LYS A 331 2.88 21.66 -4.05
CA LYS A 331 3.40 22.72 -4.93
C LYS A 331 3.87 23.92 -4.10
N LYS A 332 5.11 24.32 -4.36
CA LYS A 332 5.74 25.48 -3.72
C LYS A 332 4.99 26.78 -3.96
N ALA A 333 4.45 26.96 -5.17
CA ALA A 333 3.76 28.19 -5.58
C ALA A 333 2.48 28.48 -4.78
N LYS A 334 1.88 27.47 -4.12
CA LYS A 334 0.62 27.61 -3.36
C LYS A 334 0.81 27.32 -1.86
N LYS A 335 2.04 27.39 -1.35
CA LYS A 335 2.40 27.05 0.04
C LYS A 335 1.49 27.69 1.08
N ASP A 336 1.20 28.99 0.96
CA ASP A 336 0.36 29.72 1.93
C ASP A 336 -1.07 29.16 2.01
N LYS A 337 -1.61 28.68 0.89
CA LYS A 337 -2.96 28.07 0.83
C LYS A 337 -2.96 26.61 1.26
N ILE A 338 -1.84 25.91 1.09
CA ILE A 338 -1.67 24.48 1.36
C ILE A 338 -1.26 24.21 2.81
N GLN A 339 -0.49 25.10 3.45
CA GLN A 339 0.03 24.88 4.81
C GLN A 339 -1.04 24.44 5.82
N PRO A 340 -2.27 25.01 5.84
CA PRO A 340 -3.32 24.53 6.74
C PRO A 340 -3.71 23.06 6.54
N PHE A 341 -3.61 22.54 5.29
CA PHE A 341 -3.83 21.12 5.03
C PHE A 341 -2.66 20.28 5.55
N ILE A 342 -1.41 20.73 5.36
CA ILE A 342 -0.23 20.04 5.91
C ILE A 342 -0.36 19.93 7.43
N ASP A 343 -0.71 21.03 8.11
CA ASP A 343 -0.85 21.06 9.57
C ASP A 343 -1.94 20.10 10.06
N PHE A 344 -3.08 20.06 9.36
CA PHE A 344 -4.15 19.09 9.64
C PHE A 344 -3.69 17.65 9.39
N PHE A 345 -3.12 17.38 8.23
CA PHE A 345 -2.82 16.03 7.78
C PHE A 345 -1.62 15.42 8.53
N MET A 346 -0.73 16.27 9.03
CA MET A 346 0.38 15.89 9.91
C MET A 346 0.06 16.01 11.40
N SER A 347 -1.20 16.29 11.77
CA SER A 347 -1.62 16.40 13.17
C SER A 347 -1.44 15.08 13.94
N GLU A 348 -1.40 15.19 15.27
CA GLU A 348 -1.32 14.03 16.16
C GLU A 348 -2.53 13.09 16.02
N GLU A 349 -3.71 13.64 15.72
CA GLU A 349 -4.94 12.86 15.49
C GLU A 349 -4.78 11.94 14.26
N ILE A 350 -4.35 12.50 13.13
CA ILE A 350 -4.09 11.72 11.92
C ILE A 350 -2.92 10.77 12.15
N GLY A 351 -1.84 11.23 12.79
CA GLY A 351 -0.70 10.38 13.14
C GLY A 351 -1.10 9.16 13.98
N THR A 352 -2.00 9.35 14.95
CA THR A 352 -2.54 8.28 15.79
C THR A 352 -3.42 7.33 14.97
N LEU A 353 -4.19 7.84 14.00
CA LEU A 353 -4.96 7.01 13.08
C LEU A 353 -4.08 6.08 12.23
N PHE A 354 -2.91 6.57 11.80
CA PHE A 354 -1.91 5.75 11.10
C PHE A 354 -1.36 4.64 11.99
N SER A 355 -0.90 4.97 13.20
CA SER A 355 -0.29 4.00 14.12
C SER A 355 -1.31 3.07 14.78
N ALA A 356 -2.60 3.41 14.75
CA ALA A 356 -3.68 2.68 15.40
C ALA A 356 -3.65 1.19 15.05
N ASN A 357 -3.68 0.35 16.10
CA ASN A 357 -3.56 -1.10 15.99
C ASN A 357 -2.31 -1.54 15.23
N SER A 358 -1.14 -0.92 15.44
CA SER A 358 0.14 -1.32 14.83
C SER A 358 0.10 -1.43 13.30
N LYS A 359 -0.74 -0.61 12.65
CA LYS A 359 -0.94 -0.68 11.19
C LYS A 359 0.22 -0.04 10.44
N PHE A 360 0.37 1.27 10.59
CA PHE A 360 1.38 2.05 9.87
C PHE A 360 2.10 2.95 10.86
N PRO A 361 3.34 2.62 11.25
CA PRO A 361 4.12 3.52 12.10
C PRO A 361 4.16 4.94 11.52
N SER A 362 3.84 5.92 12.37
CA SER A 362 3.67 7.32 12.03
C SER A 362 4.97 8.09 12.22
N THR A 363 5.18 9.09 11.36
CA THR A 363 6.31 10.03 11.48
C THR A 363 5.98 11.24 12.35
N ASN A 364 4.75 11.37 12.85
CA ASN A 364 4.38 12.46 13.75
C ASN A 364 5.19 12.39 15.06
N PRO A 365 5.78 13.51 15.54
CA PRO A 365 6.68 13.52 16.71
C PRO A 365 6.01 13.15 18.05
N ASN A 366 4.68 13.28 18.17
CA ASN A 366 3.95 13.04 19.41
C ASN A 366 3.35 11.63 19.50
N VAL A 367 3.40 10.83 18.44
CA VAL A 367 2.76 9.51 18.38
C VAL A 367 3.72 8.43 18.90
N ASP A 368 3.24 7.55 19.77
CA ASP A 368 3.96 6.31 20.11
C ASP A 368 3.58 5.21 19.10
N ASN A 369 4.58 4.68 18.39
CA ASN A 369 4.37 3.57 17.44
C ASN A 369 4.35 2.20 18.12
N HIS A 370 4.66 2.14 19.42
CA HIS A 370 4.75 0.91 20.21
C HIS A 370 5.75 -0.11 19.64
N LEU A 371 6.86 0.39 19.08
CA LEU A 371 7.96 -0.42 18.59
C LEU A 371 8.95 -0.74 19.71
N THR A 372 9.47 -1.96 19.71
CA THR A 372 10.57 -2.35 20.60
C THR A 372 11.93 -1.90 20.03
N GLU A 373 12.97 -1.86 20.88
CA GLU A 373 14.31 -1.38 20.46
C GLU A 373 14.96 -2.21 19.34
N ASP A 374 14.55 -3.47 19.18
CA ASP A 374 14.99 -4.38 18.13
C ASP A 374 14.21 -4.25 16.81
N GLN A 375 13.05 -3.59 16.81
CA GLN A 375 12.23 -3.35 15.62
C GLN A 375 12.76 -2.17 14.79
N LYS A 376 13.90 -2.40 14.13
CA LYS A 376 14.57 -1.41 13.26
C LYS A 376 14.01 -1.40 11.84
N PHE A 377 14.31 -0.37 11.07
CA PHE A 377 13.91 -0.26 9.68
C PHE A 377 15.10 -0.26 8.73
N LYS A 378 14.86 -0.76 7.52
CA LYS A 378 15.81 -0.76 6.40
C LYS A 378 15.30 0.20 5.33
N TRP A 379 16.04 1.28 5.13
CA TRP A 379 15.71 2.38 4.22
C TRP A 379 16.82 2.55 3.17
N ILE A 380 16.43 2.81 1.92
CA ILE A 380 17.43 3.00 0.85
C ILE A 380 18.26 4.27 1.03
N GLY A 381 17.78 5.25 1.79
CA GLY A 381 18.51 6.46 2.11
C GLY A 381 18.38 7.54 1.04
N TRP A 382 18.34 8.80 1.49
CA TRP A 382 18.22 9.96 0.63
C TRP A 382 19.40 10.14 -0.32
N ASP A 383 20.62 9.81 0.10
CA ASP A 383 21.81 9.87 -0.77
C ASP A 383 21.67 8.95 -1.99
N PHE A 384 21.12 7.75 -1.79
CA PHE A 384 20.86 6.82 -2.88
C PHE A 384 19.75 7.33 -3.79
N ILE A 385 18.64 7.82 -3.22
CA ILE A 385 17.52 8.39 -3.97
C ILE A 385 17.97 9.57 -4.82
N HIS A 386 18.67 10.53 -4.22
CA HIS A 386 19.09 11.76 -4.90
C HIS A 386 20.27 11.54 -5.86
N GLY A 387 21.02 10.46 -5.68
CA GLY A 387 22.16 10.09 -6.53
C GLY A 387 21.80 9.23 -7.74
N ASN A 388 20.57 8.71 -7.84
CA ASN A 388 20.18 7.73 -8.86
C ASN A 388 18.81 8.04 -9.48
N ASP A 389 18.57 7.49 -10.68
CA ASP A 389 17.21 7.35 -11.23
C ASP A 389 16.58 6.09 -10.63
N VAL A 390 15.96 6.21 -9.46
CA VAL A 390 15.41 5.05 -8.74
C VAL A 390 14.30 4.39 -9.54
N GLY A 391 13.43 5.16 -10.20
CA GLY A 391 12.39 4.61 -11.08
C GLY A 391 12.97 3.79 -12.23
N GLY A 392 14.01 4.30 -12.89
CA GLY A 392 14.75 3.56 -13.91
C GLY A 392 15.44 2.30 -13.38
N LEU A 393 16.04 2.37 -12.19
CA LEU A 393 16.67 1.22 -11.54
C LEU A 393 15.66 0.14 -11.16
N VAL A 394 14.49 0.52 -10.63
CA VAL A 394 13.41 -0.41 -10.30
C VAL A 394 13.01 -1.20 -11.54
N ARG A 395 12.63 -0.53 -12.64
CA ARG A 395 12.27 -1.21 -13.90
C ARG A 395 13.35 -2.16 -14.40
N LYS A 396 14.61 -1.70 -14.41
CA LYS A 396 15.74 -2.54 -14.83
C LYS A 396 15.86 -3.80 -13.96
N CYS A 397 15.71 -3.66 -12.65
CA CYS A 397 15.84 -4.79 -11.73
C CYS A 397 14.63 -5.73 -11.82
N GLU A 398 13.43 -5.22 -12.06
CA GLU A 398 12.25 -6.03 -12.34
C GLU A 398 12.42 -6.85 -13.63
N ASP A 399 12.92 -6.24 -14.70
CA ASP A 399 13.23 -6.93 -15.95
C ASP A 399 14.28 -8.04 -15.71
N GLU A 400 15.37 -7.73 -15.00
CA GLU A 400 16.40 -8.71 -14.65
C GLU A 400 15.84 -9.87 -13.80
N PHE A 401 14.99 -9.56 -12.82
CA PHE A 401 14.32 -10.54 -11.97
C PHE A 401 13.41 -11.48 -12.79
N ASN A 402 12.57 -10.91 -13.65
CA ASN A 402 11.66 -11.67 -14.50
C ASN A 402 12.41 -12.55 -15.51
N GLU A 403 13.48 -12.00 -16.13
CA GLU A 403 14.35 -12.78 -17.00
C GLU A 403 15.05 -13.93 -16.28
N ALA A 404 15.49 -13.72 -15.04
CA ALA A 404 16.13 -14.75 -14.24
C ALA A 404 15.15 -15.88 -13.89
N ILE A 405 13.91 -15.56 -13.51
CA ILE A 405 12.86 -16.58 -13.27
C ILE A 405 12.60 -17.40 -14.52
N MET A 406 12.53 -16.78 -15.70
CA MET A 406 12.27 -17.51 -16.96
C MET A 406 13.40 -18.48 -17.36
N LYS A 407 14.58 -18.37 -16.75
CA LYS A 407 15.74 -19.24 -17.01
C LYS A 407 15.85 -20.43 -16.05
N LEU A 408 15.10 -20.42 -14.94
CA LEU A 408 15.00 -21.51 -13.95
C LEU A 408 13.93 -22.51 -14.40
#